data_AF-A0A9E7F253-F1
#
_entry.id   AF-A0A9E7F253-F1
#
_cell.length_a   1.000
_cell.length_b   1.000
_cell.length_c   1.000
_cell.angle_alpha   90.00
_cell.angle_beta   90.00
_cell.angle_gamma   90.00
#
_symmetry.space_group_name_H-M   'P 1'
#
loop_
_entity.id
_entity.type
_entity.pdbx_description
1 polymer ?
#
loop_
_entity_poly.entity_id
_entity_poly.type
_entity_poly.pdbx_seq_one_letter_code
_entity_poly.pdbx_strand_id
1 'polypeptide(L)'
;MLSLLIRPVLDLIGYFSVVFPSSHSVLGSTVVLAACGACFCRDRARAGSIVESFCAKWQMGYIGHHGVATLHKYKYSGVDHSLVAKYILQPFWSRSVTLFPLWMPAAILLLVLQITLTGFMFLIVSAYLGYVYSPHLDTAPPRWVHLAHGLLLFLYQTFDAVDGKQARRTNSSSPLGELFDHGCDALACAFEAMAFGSTALCGRNTFWFWVIAAIPFYLATWEHFFTNTLILPIINGPTEGLMLIYVCHWLTFFLGAEWWAQDFRKSIPFLGWVPLIPEIPVYGVVLFMMIAFGVIPTIASNISNVHKVVKARRGSMILALAMLFPFGVLLAGVLIWSYLSPSDIMHSHPHLLIIGTGFAFGFLVGRMILAHLCDEPKGLKTGMCMSLLFLPLAIANALTARLNDGVPLIDEHLILILYCLFTVLLYLHFATSVIHEITNALGIYCFRLRAGNGVIRSRFGRRKRERKEEEMIQRLACYDDEVPSSPCFPPRKRGECPIKTRIGRNGKGTAAAETRSRSTCFGRKLGYLEAELRNGGRNLLGDRAGRGDAVTTPPKPGEYIGADIG
;
A
#
# COMPACT_ATOMS: atom_id res chain seq x y z
N MET A 1 42.24 29.99 -3.39
CA MET A 1 41.51 29.09 -4.31
C MET A 1 40.29 28.44 -3.62
N LEU A 2 40.46 27.75 -2.49
CA LEU A 2 39.35 27.16 -1.72
C LEU A 2 38.27 28.19 -1.30
N SER A 3 38.68 29.39 -0.90
CA SER A 3 37.79 30.50 -0.55
C SER A 3 37.02 31.12 -1.73
N LEU A 4 37.51 30.94 -2.97
CA LEU A 4 36.86 31.41 -4.19
C LEU A 4 35.83 30.39 -4.72
N LEU A 5 35.95 29.11 -4.33
CA LEU A 5 35.02 28.02 -4.67
C LEU A 5 33.86 27.86 -3.67
N ILE A 6 34.06 28.26 -2.42
CA ILE A 6 33.05 28.19 -1.36
C ILE A 6 31.97 29.28 -1.51
N ARG A 7 32.34 30.46 -2.02
CA ARG A 7 31.41 31.60 -2.15
C ARG A 7 30.17 31.30 -3.03
N PRO A 8 30.30 30.74 -4.24
CA PRO A 8 29.14 30.42 -5.08
C PRO A 8 28.19 29.38 -4.44
N VAL A 9 28.73 28.42 -3.68
CA VAL A 9 27.97 27.40 -2.95
C VAL A 9 27.22 28.01 -1.76
N LEU A 10 27.86 28.92 -1.03
CA LEU A 10 27.22 29.68 0.04
C LEU A 10 26.18 30.67 -0.49
N ASP A 11 26.40 31.25 -1.68
CA ASP A 11 25.44 32.14 -2.34
C ASP A 11 24.21 31.38 -2.85
N LEU A 12 24.38 30.13 -3.31
CA LEU A 12 23.26 29.24 -3.68
C LEU A 12 22.46 28.80 -2.45
N ILE A 13 23.13 28.50 -1.32
CA ILE A 13 22.50 28.23 -0.01
C ILE A 13 21.81 29.51 0.55
N GLY A 14 22.40 30.68 0.31
CA GLY A 14 21.83 32.00 0.62
C GLY A 14 20.56 32.29 -0.20
N TYR A 15 20.51 31.89 -1.47
CA TYR A 15 19.33 32.03 -2.32
C TYR A 15 18.16 31.16 -1.82
N PHE A 16 18.43 29.95 -1.33
CA PHE A 16 17.45 29.11 -0.63
C PHE A 16 16.95 29.76 0.68
N SER A 17 17.75 30.62 1.30
CA SER A 17 17.43 31.30 2.56
C SER A 17 16.44 32.47 2.39
N VAL A 18 16.35 33.06 1.19
CA VAL A 18 15.39 34.15 0.88
C VAL A 18 13.98 33.60 0.63
N VAL A 19 13.86 32.33 0.21
CA VAL A 19 12.57 31.69 -0.13
C VAL A 19 11.90 31.03 1.10
N PHE A 20 12.65 30.70 2.16
CA PHE A 20 12.16 29.95 3.33
C PHE A 20 12.62 30.56 4.68
N PRO A 21 11.91 31.56 5.22
CA PRO A 21 12.34 32.30 6.42
C PRO A 21 12.13 31.57 7.76
N SER A 22 11.57 30.35 7.78
CA SER A 22 11.21 29.65 9.02
C SER A 22 12.17 28.51 9.44
N SER A 23 13.32 28.37 8.76
CA SER A 23 14.29 27.27 8.99
C SER A 23 15.70 27.75 9.33
N HIS A 24 15.81 28.79 10.17
CA HIS A 24 17.06 29.54 10.37
C HIS A 24 18.19 28.86 11.17
N SER A 25 18.05 27.67 11.76
CA SER A 25 19.08 27.17 12.70
C SER A 25 19.84 25.90 12.30
N VAL A 26 19.37 25.11 11.32
CA VAL A 26 19.91 23.75 11.10
C VAL A 26 20.54 23.55 9.72
N LEU A 27 20.04 24.20 8.68
CA LEU A 27 20.47 23.91 7.31
C LEU A 27 21.86 24.50 6.98
N GLY A 28 22.15 25.72 7.45
CA GLY A 28 23.41 26.41 7.15
C GLY A 28 24.64 25.85 7.88
N SER A 29 24.47 25.28 9.07
CA SER A 29 25.60 24.81 9.89
C SER A 29 26.02 23.37 9.58
N THR A 30 25.10 22.53 9.09
CA THR A 30 25.35 21.10 8.85
C THR A 30 26.21 20.87 7.60
N VAL A 31 26.04 21.69 6.56
CA VAL A 31 26.82 21.60 5.30
C VAL A 31 28.24 22.15 5.47
N VAL A 32 28.43 23.19 6.30
CA VAL A 32 29.76 23.78 6.57
C VAL A 32 30.63 22.85 7.45
N LEU A 33 30.03 22.09 8.36
CA LEU A 33 30.76 21.15 9.22
C LEU A 33 31.20 19.87 8.48
N ALA A 34 30.43 19.41 7.48
CA ALA A 34 30.81 18.25 6.68
C ALA A 34 31.94 18.54 5.68
N ALA A 35 32.09 19.79 5.23
CA ALA A 35 33.13 20.21 4.29
C ALA A 35 34.47 20.65 4.95
N CYS A 36 34.50 20.90 6.26
CA CYS A 36 35.68 21.44 6.97
C CYS A 36 36.32 20.46 7.96
N GLY A 37 36.30 19.15 7.67
CA GLY A 37 36.89 18.11 8.52
C GLY A 37 38.41 18.18 8.76
N ALA A 38 39.15 19.10 8.11
CA ALA A 38 40.60 19.21 8.26
C ALA A 38 41.09 20.52 8.91
N CYS A 39 40.24 21.51 9.18
CA CYS A 39 40.67 22.78 9.74
C CYS A 39 39.54 23.44 10.54
N PHE A 40 39.39 23.10 11.83
CA PHE A 40 39.08 24.03 12.93
C PHE A 40 38.79 23.26 14.24
N CYS A 41 39.77 23.22 15.15
CA CYS A 41 39.62 22.72 16.52
C CYS A 41 38.85 23.69 17.46
N ARG A 42 37.94 24.53 16.95
CA ARG A 42 37.46 25.69 17.74
C ARG A 42 35.98 25.76 18.10
N ASP A 43 35.12 24.80 17.73
CA ASP A 43 33.69 24.90 18.08
C ASP A 43 33.01 23.56 18.39
N ARG A 44 33.56 22.84 19.37
CA ARG A 44 33.02 21.56 19.87
C ARG A 44 31.60 21.69 20.46
N ALA A 45 31.26 22.86 21.01
CA ALA A 45 29.96 23.13 21.65
C ALA A 45 28.80 23.26 20.65
N ARG A 46 29.04 23.81 19.45
CA ARG A 46 28.02 24.02 18.42
C ARG A 46 27.67 22.72 17.68
N ALA A 47 28.66 21.86 17.45
CA ALA A 47 28.45 20.51 16.94
C ALA A 47 27.66 19.65 17.94
N GLY A 48 27.94 19.77 19.25
CA GLY A 48 27.18 19.12 20.32
C GLY A 48 25.69 19.49 20.31
N SER A 49 25.36 20.78 20.21
CA SER A 49 23.96 21.26 20.16
C SER A 49 23.19 20.78 18.92
N ILE A 50 23.86 20.64 17.76
CA ILE A 50 23.22 20.12 16.53
C ILE A 50 23.01 18.61 16.63
N VAL A 51 23.98 17.86 17.17
CA VAL A 51 23.84 16.42 17.43
C VAL A 51 22.76 16.16 18.48
N GLU A 52 22.69 16.96 19.54
CA GLU A 52 21.61 16.90 20.54
C GLU A 52 20.25 17.25 19.95
N SER A 53 20.16 18.27 19.08
CA SER A 53 18.91 18.58 18.37
C SER A 53 18.49 17.48 17.40
N PHE A 54 19.46 16.86 16.71
CA PHE A 54 19.23 15.71 15.83
C PHE A 54 18.77 14.48 16.64
N CYS A 55 19.45 14.16 17.74
CA CYS A 55 19.07 13.09 18.68
C CYS A 55 17.71 13.33 19.34
N ALA A 56 17.41 14.56 19.77
CA ALA A 56 16.13 14.93 20.34
C ALA A 56 15.00 14.79 19.31
N LYS A 57 15.25 15.14 18.04
CA LYS A 57 14.30 14.94 16.94
C LYS A 57 14.17 13.47 16.54
N TRP A 58 15.20 12.66 16.78
CA TRP A 58 15.20 11.21 16.69
C TRP A 58 14.37 10.55 17.82
N GLN A 59 14.24 11.22 18.98
CA GLN A 59 13.44 10.77 20.13
C GLN A 59 11.97 11.22 20.10
N MET A 60 11.59 12.12 19.19
CA MET A 60 10.20 12.55 19.03
C MET A 60 9.44 11.53 18.18
N GLY A 61 8.36 10.97 18.73
CA GLY A 61 7.51 10.01 18.02
C GLY A 61 7.01 10.55 16.68
N TYR A 62 6.82 9.66 15.73
CA TYR A 62 6.35 9.98 14.38
C TYR A 62 4.87 10.38 14.33
N ILE A 63 4.09 10.00 15.35
CA ILE A 63 2.64 10.17 15.45
C ILE A 63 2.31 11.08 16.64
N GLY A 64 1.70 12.24 16.35
CA GLY A 64 1.16 13.13 17.38
C GLY A 64 -0.17 12.64 17.97
N HIS A 65 -0.62 13.25 19.07
CA HIS A 65 -1.88 12.90 19.74
C HIS A 65 -3.11 12.93 18.81
N HIS A 66 -3.16 13.87 17.86
CA HIS A 66 -4.22 13.92 16.84
C HIS A 66 -4.22 12.67 15.95
N GLY A 67 -3.03 12.27 15.46
CA GLY A 67 -2.88 11.09 14.61
C GLY A 67 -3.34 9.82 15.32
N VAL A 68 -3.00 9.64 16.60
CA VAL A 68 -3.48 8.52 17.43
C VAL A 68 -5.02 8.46 17.45
N ALA A 69 -5.70 9.58 17.65
CA ALA A 69 -7.16 9.63 17.65
C ALA A 69 -7.77 9.32 16.27
N THR A 70 -7.11 9.74 15.20
CA THR A 70 -7.53 9.50 13.81
C THR A 70 -7.36 8.03 13.41
N LEU A 71 -6.28 7.37 13.84
CA LEU A 71 -6.02 5.96 13.54
C LEU A 71 -7.18 5.03 13.94
N HIS A 72 -7.86 5.31 15.05
CA HIS A 72 -9.04 4.54 15.48
C HIS A 72 -10.28 4.72 14.58
N LYS A 73 -10.34 5.83 13.85
CA LYS A 73 -11.45 6.17 12.94
C LYS A 73 -11.15 5.79 11.49
N TYR A 74 -9.89 5.52 11.18
CA TYR A 74 -9.43 5.24 9.84
C TYR A 74 -10.10 3.99 9.26
N LYS A 75 -10.53 4.09 8.00
CA LYS A 75 -11.09 2.97 7.24
C LYS A 75 -10.55 3.02 5.82
N TYR A 76 -9.87 1.95 5.43
CA TYR A 76 -9.33 1.79 4.09
C TYR A 76 -10.42 1.92 3.02
N SER A 77 -10.08 2.62 1.94
CA SER A 77 -10.90 2.78 0.74
C SER A 77 -10.02 2.61 -0.49
N GLY A 78 -10.36 1.63 -1.33
CA GLY A 78 -9.66 1.36 -2.58
C GLY A 78 -10.67 0.99 -3.67
N VAL A 79 -10.44 1.49 -4.88
CA VAL A 79 -11.23 1.18 -6.07
C VAL A 79 -10.29 0.69 -7.15
N ASP A 80 -10.57 -0.51 -7.66
CA ASP A 80 -9.79 -1.15 -8.71
C ASP A 80 -10.61 -1.26 -10.00
N HIS A 81 -10.17 -0.56 -11.04
CA HIS A 81 -10.77 -0.57 -12.36
C HIS A 81 -10.08 -1.52 -13.34
N SER A 82 -9.05 -2.26 -12.91
CA SER A 82 -8.33 -3.18 -13.78
C SER A 82 -9.23 -4.30 -14.30
N LEU A 83 -9.18 -4.51 -15.62
CA LEU A 83 -9.89 -5.59 -16.29
C LEU A 83 -9.20 -6.94 -16.02
N VAL A 84 -7.86 -6.94 -16.01
CA VAL A 84 -7.06 -8.15 -15.72
C VAL A 84 -7.27 -8.59 -14.29
N ALA A 85 -7.25 -7.66 -13.33
CA ALA A 85 -7.59 -7.94 -11.95
C ALA A 85 -9.00 -8.53 -11.88
N LYS A 86 -10.01 -7.82 -12.39
CA LYS A 86 -11.41 -8.23 -12.27
C LYS A 86 -11.70 -9.62 -12.84
N TYR A 87 -11.21 -9.94 -14.03
CA TYR A 87 -11.60 -11.16 -14.75
C TYR A 87 -10.62 -12.33 -14.61
N ILE A 88 -9.34 -12.08 -14.32
CA ILE A 88 -8.30 -13.12 -14.30
C ILE A 88 -7.75 -13.30 -12.89
N LEU A 89 -7.15 -12.25 -12.32
CA LEU A 89 -6.37 -12.38 -11.09
C LEU A 89 -7.23 -12.42 -9.82
N GLN A 90 -8.34 -11.69 -9.76
CA GLN A 90 -9.26 -11.72 -8.61
C GLN A 90 -9.88 -13.11 -8.39
N PRO A 91 -10.37 -13.83 -9.43
CA PRO A 91 -10.77 -15.23 -9.29
C PRO A 91 -9.63 -16.16 -8.85
N PHE A 92 -8.40 -15.92 -9.34
CA PHE A 92 -7.23 -16.69 -8.93
C PHE A 92 -6.89 -16.45 -7.45
N TRP A 93 -6.65 -15.20 -7.04
CA TRP A 93 -6.34 -14.82 -5.65
C TRP A 93 -7.44 -15.22 -4.65
N SER A 94 -8.71 -15.19 -5.07
CA SER A 94 -9.83 -15.62 -4.22
C SER A 94 -9.86 -17.14 -4.02
N ARG A 95 -9.25 -17.93 -4.91
CA ARG A 95 -8.98 -19.35 -4.65
C ARG A 95 -7.70 -19.50 -3.83
N SER A 96 -6.63 -18.78 -4.17
CA SER A 96 -5.33 -18.86 -3.48
C SER A 96 -5.44 -18.53 -1.99
N VAL A 97 -6.27 -17.54 -1.61
CA VAL A 97 -6.50 -17.21 -0.20
C VAL A 97 -7.01 -18.43 0.59
N THR A 98 -7.76 -19.37 -0.03
CA THR A 98 -8.29 -20.57 0.66
C THR A 98 -7.21 -21.57 1.05
N LEU A 99 -6.04 -21.51 0.42
CA LEU A 99 -4.87 -22.31 0.80
C LEU A 99 -4.32 -21.90 2.18
N PHE A 100 -4.64 -20.69 2.64
CA PHE A 100 -4.26 -20.17 3.96
C PHE A 100 -5.35 -20.54 5.00
N PRO A 101 -5.04 -21.40 6.00
CA PRO A 101 -6.01 -21.85 6.98
C PRO A 101 -6.54 -20.72 7.88
N LEU A 102 -7.81 -20.83 8.31
CA LEU A 102 -8.44 -19.88 9.24
C LEU A 102 -7.96 -20.02 10.70
N TRP A 103 -7.25 -21.11 11.04
CA TRP A 103 -6.66 -21.38 12.37
C TRP A 103 -5.16 -21.02 12.43
N MET A 104 -4.52 -20.81 11.28
CA MET A 104 -3.22 -20.15 11.16
C MET A 104 -3.14 -18.75 11.82
N PRO A 105 -4.24 -18.12 12.31
CA PRO A 105 -4.17 -16.98 13.22
C PRO A 105 -4.00 -17.29 14.72
N ALA A 106 -4.15 -18.54 15.17
CA ALA A 106 -4.19 -18.88 16.61
C ALA A 106 -3.19 -19.97 17.06
N ALA A 107 -2.72 -20.83 16.16
CA ALA A 107 -1.61 -21.74 16.44
C ALA A 107 -0.69 -21.75 15.21
N ILE A 108 0.59 -21.48 15.46
CA ILE A 108 1.58 -20.88 14.54
C ILE A 108 1.30 -19.38 14.36
N LEU A 109 2.05 -18.60 15.14
CA LEU A 109 2.22 -17.14 15.09
C LEU A 109 2.34 -16.66 13.62
N LEU A 110 2.00 -15.39 13.27
CA LEU A 110 2.37 -14.69 12.01
C LEU A 110 1.44 -14.82 10.75
N LEU A 111 0.52 -13.87 10.42
CA LEU A 111 -0.32 -14.03 9.20
C LEU A 111 -0.51 -12.86 8.20
N VAL A 112 -0.73 -11.59 8.57
CA VAL A 112 -0.91 -10.55 7.52
C VAL A 112 0.44 -9.92 7.18
N LEU A 113 1.08 -9.30 8.18
CA LEU A 113 2.43 -8.75 8.06
C LEU A 113 3.46 -9.78 7.56
N GLN A 114 3.28 -11.06 7.90
CA GLN A 114 4.18 -12.10 7.42
C GLN A 114 3.86 -12.55 6.00
N ILE A 115 2.61 -12.57 5.55
CA ILE A 115 2.36 -12.86 4.12
C ILE A 115 2.99 -11.76 3.27
N THR A 116 2.80 -10.49 3.63
CA THR A 116 3.47 -9.36 2.98
C THR A 116 5.00 -9.49 3.06
N LEU A 117 5.55 -9.75 4.26
CA LEU A 117 7.00 -9.86 4.45
C LEU A 117 7.59 -11.08 3.72
N THR A 118 6.93 -12.23 3.74
CA THR A 118 7.33 -13.43 3.00
C THR A 118 7.26 -13.18 1.50
N GLY A 119 6.21 -12.48 1.03
CA GLY A 119 6.14 -11.98 -0.34
C GLY A 119 7.37 -11.13 -0.67
N PHE A 120 7.65 -10.13 0.16
CA PHE A 120 8.78 -9.22 -0.01
C PHE A 120 10.14 -9.94 0.00
N MET A 121 10.30 -11.01 0.79
CA MET A 121 11.51 -11.84 0.79
C MET A 121 11.76 -12.49 -0.58
N PHE A 122 10.72 -12.81 -1.37
CA PHE A 122 10.91 -13.29 -2.74
C PHE A 122 11.59 -12.23 -3.62
N LEU A 123 11.28 -10.95 -3.44
CA LEU A 123 11.95 -9.85 -4.16
C LEU A 123 13.40 -9.66 -3.72
N ILE A 124 13.69 -9.80 -2.42
CA ILE A 124 15.07 -9.75 -1.90
C ILE A 124 15.89 -10.89 -2.50
N VAL A 125 15.36 -12.11 -2.49
CA VAL A 125 16.04 -13.27 -3.11
C VAL A 125 16.23 -13.04 -4.60
N SER A 126 15.21 -12.53 -5.31
CA SER A 126 15.28 -12.19 -6.73
C SER A 126 16.41 -11.19 -7.00
N ALA A 127 16.45 -10.06 -6.30
CA ALA A 127 17.50 -9.07 -6.45
C ALA A 127 18.89 -9.61 -6.07
N TYR A 128 18.99 -10.46 -5.04
CA TYR A 128 20.25 -11.11 -4.66
C TYR A 128 20.78 -12.03 -5.76
N LEU A 129 19.91 -12.81 -6.41
CA LEU A 129 20.29 -13.60 -7.59
C LEU A 129 20.83 -12.70 -8.71
N GLY A 130 20.17 -11.57 -8.96
CA GLY A 130 20.63 -10.56 -9.92
C GLY A 130 22.03 -10.03 -9.57
N TYR A 131 22.27 -9.71 -8.29
CA TYR A 131 23.58 -9.25 -7.81
C TYR A 131 24.68 -10.31 -7.98
N VAL A 132 24.40 -11.57 -7.66
CA VAL A 132 25.38 -12.67 -7.74
C VAL A 132 25.75 -12.98 -9.19
N TYR A 133 24.78 -13.04 -10.09
CA TYR A 133 25.00 -13.47 -11.48
C TYR A 133 25.23 -12.32 -12.47
N SER A 134 24.86 -11.09 -12.10
CA SER A 134 24.98 -9.90 -12.95
C SER A 134 25.28 -8.65 -12.10
N PRO A 135 26.44 -8.55 -11.43
CA PRO A 135 26.75 -7.51 -10.44
C PRO A 135 26.69 -6.07 -10.97
N HIS A 136 26.94 -5.88 -12.27
CA HIS A 136 26.81 -4.58 -12.96
C HIS A 136 25.55 -4.48 -13.83
N LEU A 137 24.67 -5.49 -13.81
CA LEU A 137 23.42 -5.57 -14.58
C LEU A 137 23.59 -5.54 -16.11
N ASP A 138 24.80 -5.78 -16.59
CA ASP A 138 25.23 -5.75 -17.99
C ASP A 138 25.81 -7.10 -18.47
N THR A 139 25.84 -8.09 -17.57
CA THR A 139 26.35 -9.44 -17.82
C THR A 139 25.19 -10.41 -17.84
N ALA A 140 25.10 -11.26 -18.86
CA ALA A 140 23.97 -12.18 -19.04
C ALA A 140 24.00 -13.26 -17.95
N PRO A 141 22.99 -13.31 -17.05
CA PRO A 141 22.94 -14.35 -16.04
C PRO A 141 22.54 -15.69 -16.67
N PRO A 142 22.79 -16.83 -15.99
CA PRO A 142 22.29 -18.12 -16.43
C PRO A 142 20.78 -18.10 -16.61
N ARG A 143 20.27 -18.77 -17.65
CA ARG A 143 18.87 -18.64 -18.07
C ARG A 143 17.86 -18.94 -16.96
N TRP A 144 18.16 -19.90 -16.08
CA TRP A 144 17.30 -20.27 -14.95
C TRP A 144 17.07 -19.10 -13.98
N VAL A 145 17.97 -18.12 -13.92
CA VAL A 145 17.83 -16.92 -13.09
C VAL A 145 16.64 -16.09 -13.55
N HIS A 146 16.40 -15.96 -14.86
CA HIS A 146 15.20 -15.29 -15.38
C HIS A 146 13.92 -16.05 -15.02
N LEU A 147 13.94 -17.39 -15.09
CA LEU A 147 12.81 -18.21 -14.64
C LEU A 147 12.52 -17.99 -13.15
N ALA A 148 13.58 -17.92 -12.33
CA ALA A 148 13.47 -17.63 -10.90
C ALA A 148 12.92 -16.22 -10.66
N HIS A 149 13.41 -15.18 -11.34
CA HIS A 149 12.88 -13.82 -11.21
C HIS A 149 11.37 -13.77 -11.50
N GLY A 150 10.93 -14.36 -12.61
CA GLY A 150 9.50 -14.39 -12.96
C GLY A 150 8.65 -15.16 -11.95
N LEU A 151 9.14 -16.31 -11.44
CA LEU A 151 8.43 -17.07 -10.42
C LEU A 151 8.34 -16.30 -9.08
N LEU A 152 9.45 -15.71 -8.64
CA LEU A 152 9.53 -14.95 -7.38
C LEU A 152 8.63 -13.71 -7.42
N LEU A 153 8.59 -12.99 -8.55
CA LEU A 153 7.70 -11.85 -8.72
C LEU A 153 6.22 -12.25 -8.78
N PHE A 154 5.90 -13.35 -9.47
CA PHE A 154 4.54 -13.90 -9.48
C PHE A 154 4.07 -14.29 -8.07
N LEU A 155 4.96 -14.90 -7.28
CA LEU A 155 4.68 -15.23 -5.88
C LEU A 155 4.52 -13.97 -5.03
N TYR A 156 5.37 -12.95 -5.21
CA TYR A 156 5.23 -11.64 -4.56
C TYR A 156 3.84 -11.05 -4.80
N GLN A 157 3.44 -10.86 -6.07
CA GLN A 157 2.13 -10.29 -6.42
C GLN A 157 0.97 -11.12 -5.84
N THR A 158 1.13 -12.45 -5.80
CA THR A 158 0.11 -13.33 -5.24
C THR A 158 -0.02 -13.16 -3.73
N PHE A 159 1.09 -13.06 -3.01
CA PHE A 159 1.10 -12.92 -1.54
C PHE A 159 0.55 -11.56 -1.12
N ASP A 160 1.01 -10.51 -1.79
CA ASP A 160 0.51 -9.14 -1.68
C ASP A 160 -1.03 -9.09 -1.80
N ALA A 161 -1.58 -9.54 -2.93
CA ALA A 161 -3.04 -9.53 -3.15
C ALA A 161 -3.84 -10.43 -2.17
N VAL A 162 -3.21 -11.46 -1.61
CA VAL A 162 -3.83 -12.40 -0.67
C VAL A 162 -3.86 -11.83 0.75
N ASP A 163 -2.94 -10.97 1.16
CA ASP A 163 -2.82 -10.50 2.53
C ASP A 163 -4.08 -9.73 3.00
N GLY A 164 -4.63 -8.85 2.14
CA GLY A 164 -5.78 -8.03 2.42
C GLY A 164 -7.06 -8.86 2.34
N LYS A 165 -7.07 -9.87 1.46
CA LYS A 165 -8.16 -10.86 1.40
C LYS A 165 -8.20 -11.70 2.68
N GLN A 166 -7.04 -12.11 3.20
CA GLN A 166 -6.97 -12.81 4.46
C GLN A 166 -7.38 -11.90 5.62
N ALA A 167 -6.85 -10.68 5.69
CA ALA A 167 -7.19 -9.71 6.74
C ALA A 167 -8.71 -9.45 6.82
N ARG A 168 -9.40 -9.41 5.67
CA ARG A 168 -10.88 -9.31 5.61
C ARG A 168 -11.57 -10.58 6.10
N ARG A 169 -11.07 -11.77 5.76
CA ARG A 169 -11.61 -13.07 6.22
C ARG A 169 -11.46 -13.26 7.73
N THR A 170 -10.37 -12.78 8.32
CA THR A 170 -10.08 -12.88 9.75
C THR A 170 -10.59 -11.69 10.57
N ASN A 171 -11.15 -10.66 9.93
CA ASN A 171 -11.49 -9.37 10.54
C ASN A 171 -10.30 -8.72 11.27
N SER A 172 -9.11 -8.80 10.67
CA SER A 172 -7.87 -8.21 11.19
C SER A 172 -7.31 -7.08 10.31
N SER A 173 -8.12 -6.49 9.42
CA SER A 173 -7.75 -5.28 8.68
C SER A 173 -7.45 -4.12 9.64
N SER A 174 -6.35 -3.40 9.39
CA SER A 174 -5.90 -2.29 10.24
C SER A 174 -5.09 -1.27 9.44
N PRO A 175 -4.99 0.00 9.91
CA PRO A 175 -4.10 1.00 9.31
C PRO A 175 -2.63 0.55 9.27
N LEU A 176 -2.22 -0.26 10.24
CA LEU A 176 -0.88 -0.84 10.28
C LEU A 176 -0.63 -1.79 9.11
N GLY A 177 -1.62 -2.63 8.79
CA GLY A 177 -1.53 -3.57 7.68
C GLY A 177 -1.33 -2.84 6.35
N GLU A 178 -2.11 -1.78 6.11
CA GLU A 178 -1.98 -0.95 4.92
C GLU A 178 -0.64 -0.21 4.83
N LEU A 179 -0.17 0.39 5.94
CA LEU A 179 1.14 1.05 5.98
C LEU A 179 2.27 0.08 5.62
N PHE A 180 2.17 -1.15 6.12
CA PHE A 180 3.18 -2.18 5.90
C PHE A 180 3.15 -2.70 4.46
N ASP A 181 1.96 -3.01 3.94
CA ASP A 181 1.68 -3.43 2.57
C ASP A 181 2.26 -2.45 1.54
N HIS A 182 1.74 -1.23 1.53
CA HIS A 182 2.22 -0.17 0.63
C HIS A 182 3.69 0.23 0.90
N GLY A 183 4.18 0.04 2.13
CA GLY A 183 5.58 0.26 2.49
C GLY A 183 6.53 -0.75 1.84
N CYS A 184 6.12 -2.02 1.76
CA CYS A 184 6.81 -3.07 1.02
C CYS A 184 6.74 -2.83 -0.49
N ASP A 185 5.58 -2.44 -1.03
CA ASP A 185 5.44 -2.07 -2.44
C ASP A 185 6.37 -0.93 -2.88
N ALA A 186 6.58 0.06 -2.00
CA ALA A 186 7.49 1.16 -2.27
C ALA A 186 8.93 0.67 -2.46
N LEU A 187 9.36 -0.29 -1.63
CA LEU A 187 10.68 -0.91 -1.75
C LEU A 187 10.74 -1.87 -2.95
N ALA A 188 9.65 -2.58 -3.24
CA ALA A 188 9.54 -3.49 -4.37
C ALA A 188 9.92 -2.83 -5.70
N CYS A 189 9.62 -1.53 -5.87
CA CYS A 189 10.05 -0.74 -7.02
C CYS A 189 11.57 -0.83 -7.28
N ALA A 190 12.40 -0.82 -6.22
CA ALA A 190 13.86 -0.89 -6.33
C ALA A 190 14.37 -2.31 -6.53
N PHE A 191 13.87 -3.27 -5.74
CA PHE A 191 14.27 -4.67 -5.84
C PHE A 191 13.89 -5.28 -7.19
N GLU A 192 12.68 -4.99 -7.68
CA GLU A 192 12.24 -5.47 -8.99
C GLU A 192 12.96 -4.75 -10.13
N ALA A 193 13.28 -3.46 -10.01
CA ALA A 193 14.09 -2.79 -11.02
C ALA A 193 15.45 -3.47 -11.19
N MET A 194 16.12 -3.89 -10.11
CA MET A 194 17.38 -4.63 -10.20
C MET A 194 17.21 -6.01 -10.87
N ALA A 195 16.19 -6.77 -10.48
CA ALA A 195 15.90 -8.07 -11.10
C ALA A 195 15.59 -7.94 -12.60
N PHE A 196 14.77 -6.95 -12.97
CA PHE A 196 14.48 -6.64 -14.37
C PHE A 196 15.70 -6.10 -15.11
N GLY A 197 16.54 -5.28 -14.48
CA GLY A 197 17.80 -4.81 -15.06
C GLY A 197 18.74 -5.94 -15.44
N SER A 198 18.84 -6.96 -14.57
CA SER A 198 19.61 -8.17 -14.83
C SER A 198 19.04 -8.98 -16.00
N THR A 199 17.70 -9.01 -16.11
CA THR A 199 17.01 -9.69 -17.22
C THR A 199 17.14 -8.94 -18.54
N ALA A 200 17.03 -7.62 -18.50
CA ALA A 200 17.08 -6.74 -19.66
C ALA A 200 18.51 -6.40 -20.11
N LEU A 201 19.52 -6.85 -19.37
CA LEU A 201 20.94 -6.63 -19.67
C LEU A 201 21.25 -5.14 -19.94
N CYS A 202 20.70 -4.25 -19.11
CA CYS A 202 20.66 -2.82 -19.42
C CYS A 202 21.59 -1.96 -18.56
N GLY A 203 22.35 -2.56 -17.65
CA GLY A 203 23.41 -1.90 -16.87
C GLY A 203 22.92 -0.62 -16.19
N ARG A 204 23.58 0.51 -16.46
CA ARG A 204 23.22 1.85 -15.97
C ARG A 204 21.75 2.22 -16.24
N ASN A 205 21.16 1.72 -17.34
CA ASN A 205 19.78 2.05 -17.70
C ASN A 205 18.74 1.39 -16.79
N THR A 206 19.16 0.45 -15.92
CA THR A 206 18.31 -0.10 -14.86
C THR A 206 17.74 1.00 -13.97
N PHE A 207 18.51 2.07 -13.72
CA PHE A 207 18.04 3.20 -12.93
C PHE A 207 16.76 3.82 -13.53
N TRP A 208 16.64 3.87 -14.85
CA TRP A 208 15.44 4.39 -15.51
C TRP A 208 14.22 3.49 -15.34
N PHE A 209 14.41 2.16 -15.28
CA PHE A 209 13.33 1.22 -14.93
C PHE A 209 12.83 1.46 -13.50
N TRP A 210 13.74 1.76 -12.56
CA TRP A 210 13.34 2.21 -11.22
C TRP A 210 12.56 3.53 -11.27
N VAL A 211 13.03 4.53 -12.05
CA VAL A 211 12.36 5.84 -12.18
C VAL A 211 10.93 5.71 -12.70
N ILE A 212 10.71 4.89 -13.74
CA ILE A 212 9.36 4.71 -14.31
C ILE A 212 8.42 3.91 -13.41
N ALA A 213 8.93 3.18 -12.41
CA ALA A 213 8.13 2.57 -11.36
C ALA A 213 7.86 3.58 -10.22
N ALA A 214 8.90 4.28 -9.76
CA ALA A 214 8.84 5.19 -8.62
C ALA A 214 7.95 6.43 -8.86
N ILE A 215 8.00 7.04 -10.05
CA ILE A 215 7.20 8.25 -10.35
C ILE A 215 5.69 7.97 -10.27
N PRO A 216 5.12 6.99 -11.01
CA PRO A 216 3.71 6.66 -10.89
C PRO A 216 3.32 6.25 -9.47
N PHE A 217 4.16 5.47 -8.79
CA PHE A 217 3.87 5.00 -7.43
C PHE A 217 3.78 6.15 -6.42
N TYR A 218 4.73 7.08 -6.45
CA TYR A 218 4.70 8.26 -5.59
C TYR A 218 3.47 9.13 -5.88
N LEU A 219 3.14 9.33 -7.15
CA LEU A 219 1.97 10.13 -7.54
C LEU A 219 0.64 9.46 -7.20
N ALA A 220 0.54 8.13 -7.26
CA ALA A 220 -0.64 7.39 -6.81
C ALA A 220 -0.80 7.48 -5.29
N THR A 221 0.31 7.39 -4.55
CA THR A 221 0.29 7.59 -3.09
C THR A 221 -0.07 9.04 -2.73
N TRP A 222 0.42 10.01 -3.50
CA TRP A 222 0.05 11.42 -3.36
C TRP A 222 -1.41 11.64 -3.68
N GLU A 223 -1.93 11.06 -4.75
CA GLU A 223 -3.36 11.08 -5.07
C GLU A 223 -4.18 10.51 -3.91
N HIS A 224 -3.79 9.34 -3.39
CA HIS A 224 -4.45 8.68 -2.27
C HIS A 224 -4.54 9.59 -1.04
N PHE A 225 -3.48 10.33 -0.71
CA PHE A 225 -3.47 11.31 0.37
C PHE A 225 -4.56 12.40 0.19
N PHE A 226 -4.84 12.85 -1.03
CA PHE A 226 -5.84 13.90 -1.28
C PHE A 226 -7.26 13.36 -1.48
N THR A 227 -7.41 12.24 -2.17
CA THR A 227 -8.70 11.64 -2.50
C THR A 227 -9.29 10.83 -1.34
N ASN A 228 -8.45 10.38 -0.40
CA ASN A 228 -8.78 9.39 0.62
C ASN A 228 -9.27 8.06 0.04
N THR A 229 -8.92 7.76 -1.21
CA THR A 229 -9.23 6.48 -1.84
C THR A 229 -8.11 6.14 -2.82
N LEU A 230 -7.55 4.94 -2.69
CA LEU A 230 -6.58 4.43 -3.65
C LEU A 230 -7.32 4.06 -4.94
N ILE A 231 -7.09 4.81 -6.01
CA ILE A 231 -7.74 4.61 -7.30
C ILE A 231 -6.75 3.91 -8.23
N LEU A 232 -7.01 2.65 -8.55
CA LEU A 232 -6.22 1.91 -9.53
C LEU A 232 -6.91 2.02 -10.91
N PRO A 233 -6.27 2.65 -11.91
CA PRO A 233 -6.81 2.76 -13.25
C PRO A 233 -6.88 1.40 -13.97
N ILE A 234 -7.52 1.38 -15.14
CA ILE A 234 -7.71 0.17 -15.97
C ILE A 234 -6.40 -0.55 -16.27
N ILE A 235 -5.33 0.21 -16.51
CA ILE A 235 -3.96 -0.30 -16.62
C ILE A 235 -3.18 0.34 -15.50
N ASN A 236 -2.67 -0.46 -14.57
CA ASN A 236 -1.90 0.03 -13.43
C ASN A 236 -0.64 -0.81 -13.18
N GLY A 237 0.31 -0.21 -12.47
CA GLY A 237 1.59 -0.84 -12.14
C GLY A 237 1.43 -2.14 -11.32
N PRO A 238 0.72 -2.12 -10.18
CA PRO A 238 0.59 -3.29 -9.31
C PRO A 238 -0.05 -4.52 -9.97
N THR A 239 -0.93 -4.33 -10.95
CA THR A 239 -1.62 -5.43 -11.64
C THR A 239 -0.96 -5.77 -12.98
N GLU A 240 -1.20 -4.95 -14.01
CA GLU A 240 -0.70 -5.21 -15.36
C GLU A 240 0.82 -5.06 -15.47
N GLY A 241 1.39 -4.09 -14.74
CA GLY A 241 2.82 -3.82 -14.74
C GLY A 241 3.62 -5.02 -14.20
N LEU A 242 3.30 -5.49 -12.99
CA LEU A 242 3.95 -6.68 -12.42
C LEU A 242 3.74 -7.92 -13.29
N MET A 243 2.54 -8.08 -13.87
CA MET A 243 2.25 -9.16 -14.80
C MET A 243 3.13 -9.13 -16.05
N LEU A 244 3.26 -7.96 -16.65
CA LEU A 244 4.11 -7.77 -17.80
C LEU A 244 5.57 -8.13 -17.46
N ILE A 245 6.06 -7.73 -16.28
CA ILE A 245 7.44 -7.97 -15.87
C ILE A 245 7.71 -9.48 -15.67
N TYR A 246 6.87 -10.23 -14.96
CA TYR A 246 7.12 -11.68 -14.82
C TYR A 246 6.94 -12.45 -16.12
N VAL A 247 6.06 -12.01 -17.02
CA VAL A 247 5.97 -12.57 -18.37
C VAL A 247 7.26 -12.29 -19.15
N CYS A 248 7.80 -11.07 -19.09
CA CYS A 248 9.08 -10.72 -19.70
C CYS A 248 10.23 -11.58 -19.15
N HIS A 249 10.29 -11.81 -17.83
CA HIS A 249 11.25 -12.73 -17.21
C HIS A 249 11.17 -14.13 -17.82
N TRP A 250 9.97 -14.71 -17.91
CA TRP A 250 9.78 -16.04 -18.51
C TRP A 250 10.06 -16.09 -20.01
N LEU A 251 9.71 -15.04 -20.76
CA LEU A 251 10.09 -14.94 -22.18
C LEU A 251 11.61 -14.92 -22.34
N THR A 252 12.31 -14.20 -21.45
CA THR A 252 13.77 -14.12 -21.46
C THR A 252 14.43 -15.46 -21.14
N PHE A 253 13.79 -16.32 -20.32
CA PHE A 253 14.23 -17.71 -20.15
C PHE A 253 14.29 -18.49 -21.48
N PHE A 254 13.43 -18.17 -22.46
CA PHE A 254 13.41 -18.80 -23.80
C PHE A 254 14.19 -18.04 -24.88
N LEU A 255 14.34 -16.72 -24.76
CA LEU A 255 15.05 -15.89 -25.74
C LEU A 255 16.53 -15.65 -25.40
N GLY A 256 16.88 -15.60 -24.12
CA GLY A 256 18.19 -15.13 -23.63
C GLY A 256 18.17 -13.62 -23.32
N ALA A 257 19.01 -13.19 -22.38
CA ALA A 257 19.12 -11.79 -21.96
C ALA A 257 19.64 -10.88 -23.08
N GLU A 258 20.46 -11.42 -23.97
CA GLU A 258 21.07 -10.72 -25.11
C GLU A 258 20.00 -10.18 -26.08
N TRP A 259 18.82 -10.80 -26.11
CA TRP A 259 17.67 -10.32 -26.88
C TRP A 259 17.22 -8.91 -26.48
N TRP A 260 17.48 -8.49 -25.24
CA TRP A 260 17.15 -7.14 -24.78
C TRP A 260 18.17 -6.09 -25.21
N ALA A 261 19.45 -6.47 -25.24
CA ALA A 261 20.55 -5.58 -25.58
C ALA A 261 20.82 -5.47 -27.09
N GLN A 262 20.34 -6.44 -27.88
CA GLN A 262 20.45 -6.35 -29.34
C GLN A 262 19.62 -5.19 -29.92
N ASP A 263 19.99 -4.78 -31.12
CA ASP A 263 19.25 -3.82 -31.92
C ASP A 263 17.81 -4.32 -32.17
N PHE A 264 16.84 -3.46 -31.86
CA PHE A 264 15.42 -3.68 -32.10
C PHE A 264 15.10 -4.13 -33.53
N ARG A 265 15.84 -3.64 -34.54
CA ARG A 265 15.65 -4.03 -35.94
C ARG A 265 15.88 -5.53 -36.17
N LYS A 266 16.76 -6.17 -35.40
CA LYS A 266 17.02 -7.61 -35.47
C LYS A 266 15.92 -8.45 -34.82
N SER A 267 15.11 -7.84 -33.95
CA SER A 267 14.03 -8.52 -33.24
C SER A 267 12.75 -8.66 -34.06
N ILE A 268 12.58 -7.86 -35.12
CA ILE A 268 11.40 -7.88 -36.00
C ILE A 268 11.86 -8.08 -37.46
N PRO A 269 11.63 -9.28 -38.06
CA PRO A 269 12.12 -9.63 -39.39
C PRO A 269 11.74 -8.65 -40.51
N PHE A 270 10.61 -7.95 -40.36
CA PHE A 270 10.06 -7.00 -41.34
C PHE A 270 10.39 -5.54 -41.06
N LEU A 271 11.25 -5.21 -40.09
CA LEU A 271 11.65 -3.82 -39.82
C LEU A 271 13.11 -3.52 -40.24
N GLY A 272 13.90 -4.55 -40.51
CA GLY A 272 15.32 -4.41 -40.89
C GLY A 272 15.57 -3.60 -42.18
N TRP A 273 14.55 -3.43 -43.02
CA TRP A 273 14.62 -2.67 -44.28
C TRP A 273 14.24 -1.18 -44.16
N VAL A 274 13.86 -0.67 -42.98
CA VAL A 274 13.50 0.75 -42.78
C VAL A 274 14.75 1.48 -42.24
N PRO A 275 15.50 2.23 -43.07
CA PRO A 275 16.75 2.86 -42.66
C PRO A 275 16.53 4.15 -41.85
N LEU A 276 15.28 4.48 -41.50
CA LEU A 276 14.92 5.70 -40.78
C LEU A 276 14.94 5.56 -39.25
N ILE A 277 15.09 4.35 -38.71
CA ILE A 277 15.10 4.10 -37.27
C ILE A 277 16.55 3.99 -36.78
N PRO A 278 16.99 4.83 -35.82
CA PRO A 278 18.31 4.72 -35.20
C PRO A 278 18.55 3.35 -34.59
N GLU A 279 19.81 2.95 -34.40
CA GLU A 279 20.14 1.72 -33.66
C GLU A 279 19.72 1.91 -32.20
N ILE A 280 18.66 1.19 -31.78
CA ILE A 280 18.10 1.31 -30.43
C ILE A 280 17.98 -0.11 -29.86
N PRO A 281 18.50 -0.37 -28.64
CA PRO A 281 18.33 -1.66 -28.01
C PRO A 281 16.86 -1.92 -27.65
N VAL A 282 16.44 -3.19 -27.64
CA VAL A 282 15.05 -3.57 -27.35
C VAL A 282 14.59 -3.03 -25.99
N TYR A 283 15.43 -3.08 -24.95
CA TYR A 283 15.09 -2.50 -23.64
C TYR A 283 14.78 -0.99 -23.72
N GLY A 284 15.43 -0.26 -24.64
CA GLY A 284 15.22 1.17 -24.84
C GLY A 284 13.87 1.46 -25.47
N VAL A 285 13.46 0.63 -26.45
CA VAL A 285 12.12 0.70 -27.04
C VAL A 285 11.05 0.38 -25.99
N VAL A 286 11.25 -0.66 -25.19
CA VAL A 286 10.30 -1.02 -24.11
C VAL A 286 10.20 0.10 -23.08
N LEU A 287 11.32 0.67 -22.65
CA LEU A 287 11.34 1.81 -21.74
C LEU A 287 10.54 3.00 -22.31
N PHE A 288 10.76 3.35 -23.58
CA PHE A 288 10.00 4.41 -24.26
C PHE A 288 8.49 4.12 -24.30
N MET A 289 8.11 2.90 -24.68
CA MET A 289 6.70 2.49 -24.76
C MET A 289 6.03 2.53 -23.37
N MET A 290 6.73 2.08 -22.32
CA MET A 290 6.22 2.17 -20.95
C MET A 290 6.03 3.61 -20.50
N ILE A 291 6.93 4.52 -20.88
CA ILE A 291 6.78 5.96 -20.58
C ILE A 291 5.56 6.53 -21.31
N ALA A 292 5.49 6.30 -22.63
CA ALA A 292 4.45 6.88 -23.49
C ALA A 292 3.04 6.40 -23.13
N PHE A 293 2.88 5.09 -22.88
CA PHE A 293 1.56 4.47 -22.72
C PHE A 293 1.22 4.08 -21.27
N GLY A 294 2.19 4.03 -20.37
CA GLY A 294 1.98 3.71 -18.95
C GLY A 294 2.15 4.94 -18.05
N VAL A 295 3.36 5.51 -18.02
CA VAL A 295 3.73 6.58 -17.07
C VAL A 295 2.98 7.87 -17.35
N ILE A 296 3.04 8.40 -18.59
CA ILE A 296 2.42 9.70 -18.93
C ILE A 296 0.90 9.69 -18.65
N PRO A 297 0.12 8.69 -19.09
CA PRO A 297 -1.30 8.62 -18.78
C PRO A 297 -1.59 8.54 -17.27
N THR A 298 -0.77 7.78 -16.52
CA THR A 298 -0.93 7.67 -15.06
C THR A 298 -0.68 9.02 -14.37
N ILE A 299 0.39 9.72 -14.72
CA ILE A 299 0.69 11.06 -14.20
C ILE A 299 -0.47 12.02 -14.49
N ALA A 300 -0.97 12.03 -15.73
CA ALA A 300 -2.07 12.89 -16.13
C ALA A 300 -3.35 12.60 -15.34
N SER A 301 -3.67 11.32 -15.12
CA SER A 301 -4.82 10.89 -14.31
C SER A 301 -4.68 11.36 -12.85
N ASN A 302 -3.54 11.12 -12.21
CA ASN A 302 -3.30 11.45 -10.81
C ASN A 302 -3.40 12.97 -10.59
N ILE A 303 -2.79 13.77 -11.47
CA ILE A 303 -2.89 15.24 -11.41
C ILE A 303 -4.34 15.69 -11.61
N SER A 304 -5.06 15.14 -12.59
CA SER A 304 -6.46 15.48 -12.85
C SER A 304 -7.36 15.22 -11.65
N ASN A 305 -7.20 14.07 -11.00
CA ASN A 305 -8.00 13.67 -9.85
C ASN A 305 -7.69 14.53 -8.61
N VAL A 306 -6.42 14.79 -8.31
CA VAL A 306 -6.07 15.70 -7.21
C VAL A 306 -6.55 17.12 -7.50
N HIS A 307 -6.41 17.61 -8.73
CA HIS A 307 -6.89 18.95 -9.11
C HIS A 307 -8.40 19.09 -8.87
N LYS A 308 -9.21 18.09 -9.26
CA LYS A 308 -10.66 18.08 -9.00
C LYS A 308 -10.97 18.17 -7.51
N VAL A 309 -10.30 17.37 -6.68
CA VAL A 309 -10.53 17.35 -5.22
C VAL A 309 -10.07 18.65 -4.56
N VAL A 310 -8.89 19.16 -4.92
CA VAL A 310 -8.36 20.42 -4.40
C VAL A 310 -9.28 21.58 -4.75
N LYS A 311 -9.73 21.66 -6.01
CA LYS A 311 -10.68 22.69 -6.46
C LYS A 311 -12.02 22.59 -5.74
N ALA A 312 -12.58 21.38 -5.61
CA ALA A 312 -13.86 21.16 -4.92
C ALA A 312 -13.79 21.55 -3.43
N ARG A 313 -12.65 21.31 -2.77
CA ARG A 313 -12.41 21.67 -1.36
C ARG A 313 -11.88 23.09 -1.16
N ARG A 314 -11.83 23.93 -2.22
CA ARG A 314 -11.24 25.29 -2.20
C ARG A 314 -9.82 25.32 -1.61
N GLY A 315 -9.04 24.27 -1.83
CA GLY A 315 -7.66 24.15 -1.37
C GLY A 315 -6.64 24.76 -2.34
N SER A 316 -5.38 24.82 -1.91
CA SER A 316 -4.27 25.29 -2.75
C SER A 316 -3.59 24.14 -3.48
N MET A 317 -3.54 24.23 -4.81
CA MET A 317 -2.78 23.28 -5.65
C MET A 317 -1.27 23.40 -5.42
N ILE A 318 -0.77 24.59 -5.09
CA ILE A 318 0.66 24.82 -4.79
C ILE A 318 1.05 24.01 -3.55
N LEU A 319 0.20 24.02 -2.52
CA LEU A 319 0.44 23.25 -1.30
C LEU A 319 0.40 21.74 -1.56
N ALA A 320 -0.43 21.29 -2.50
CA ALA A 320 -0.47 19.90 -2.94
C ALA A 320 0.81 19.51 -3.69
N LEU A 321 1.25 20.33 -4.64
CA LEU A 321 2.49 20.13 -5.40
C LEU A 321 3.73 20.20 -4.51
N ALA A 322 3.71 20.99 -3.43
CA ALA A 322 4.81 21.07 -2.47
C ALA A 322 5.12 19.71 -1.80
N MET A 323 4.16 18.78 -1.72
CA MET A 323 4.41 17.41 -1.22
C MET A 323 5.21 16.53 -2.20
N LEU A 324 5.29 16.93 -3.48
CA LEU A 324 6.11 16.26 -4.49
C LEU A 324 7.58 16.71 -4.46
N PHE A 325 7.85 17.87 -3.84
CA PHE A 325 9.19 18.46 -3.80
C PHE A 325 10.27 17.53 -3.23
N PRO A 326 10.09 16.84 -2.08
CA PRO A 326 11.13 15.96 -1.55
C PRO A 326 11.55 14.84 -2.51
N PHE A 327 10.58 14.25 -3.21
CA PHE A 327 10.88 13.21 -4.21
C PHE A 327 11.59 13.78 -5.45
N GLY A 328 11.19 14.97 -5.91
CA GLY A 328 11.90 15.68 -6.98
C GLY A 328 13.36 15.98 -6.62
N VAL A 329 13.62 16.41 -5.37
CA VAL A 329 14.98 16.65 -4.88
C VAL A 329 15.79 15.36 -4.75
N LEU A 330 15.18 14.26 -4.30
CA LEU A 330 15.84 12.94 -4.29
C LEU A 330 16.31 12.56 -5.68
N LEU A 331 15.40 12.59 -6.67
CA LEU A 331 15.70 12.20 -8.04
C LEU A 331 16.76 13.11 -8.68
N ALA A 332 16.58 14.43 -8.58
CA ALA A 332 17.53 15.39 -9.11
C ALA A 332 18.90 15.26 -8.42
N GLY A 333 18.93 15.10 -7.10
CA GLY A 333 20.17 14.96 -6.33
C GLY A 333 20.96 13.71 -6.70
N VAL A 334 20.30 12.56 -6.84
CA VAL A 334 20.94 11.30 -7.27
C VAL A 334 21.44 11.39 -8.72
N LEU A 335 20.68 12.01 -9.62
CA LEU A 335 21.10 12.21 -11.01
C LEU A 335 22.29 13.18 -11.13
N ILE A 336 22.27 14.29 -10.38
CA ILE A 336 23.40 15.24 -10.33
C ILE A 336 24.63 14.56 -9.77
N TRP A 337 24.51 13.81 -8.66
CA TRP A 337 25.62 13.06 -8.09
C TRP A 337 26.20 12.06 -9.08
N SER A 338 25.33 11.27 -9.74
CA SER A 338 25.76 10.28 -10.73
C SER A 338 26.44 10.92 -11.95
N TYR A 339 25.96 12.07 -12.41
CA TYR A 339 26.57 12.82 -13.51
C TYR A 339 27.95 13.40 -13.15
N LEU A 340 28.11 13.85 -11.90
CA LEU A 340 29.36 14.44 -11.41
C LEU A 340 30.39 13.40 -10.99
N SER A 341 29.98 12.17 -10.68
CA SER A 341 30.86 11.09 -10.24
C SER A 341 31.93 10.75 -11.29
N PRO A 342 33.24 10.85 -10.96
CA PRO A 342 34.31 10.38 -11.84
C PRO A 342 34.38 8.85 -11.97
N SER A 343 33.94 8.10 -10.95
CA SER A 343 33.94 6.63 -10.96
C SER A 343 32.72 5.98 -11.64
N ASP A 344 31.83 6.80 -12.21
CA ASP A 344 30.56 6.39 -12.82
C ASP A 344 29.79 5.41 -11.91
N ILE A 345 29.45 5.86 -10.69
CA ILE A 345 28.79 5.04 -9.65
C ILE A 345 27.54 4.30 -10.15
N MET A 346 26.84 4.85 -11.14
CA MET A 346 25.64 4.24 -11.72
C MET A 346 25.97 3.01 -12.57
N HIS A 347 27.15 2.98 -13.18
CA HIS A 347 27.66 1.82 -13.91
C HIS A 347 28.48 0.88 -13.03
N SER A 348 29.36 1.42 -12.19
CA SER A 348 30.26 0.60 -11.35
C SER A 348 29.53 -0.08 -10.20
N HIS A 349 28.53 0.56 -9.60
CA HIS A 349 27.82 0.04 -8.42
C HIS A 349 26.29 0.26 -8.50
N PRO A 350 25.60 -0.21 -9.56
CA PRO A 350 24.18 0.06 -9.80
C PRO A 350 23.30 -0.46 -8.66
N HIS A 351 23.60 -1.64 -8.12
CA HIS A 351 22.84 -2.25 -7.02
C HIS A 351 22.83 -1.37 -5.76
N LEU A 352 24.00 -0.90 -5.32
CA LEU A 352 24.11 -0.05 -4.12
C LEU A 352 23.39 1.29 -4.32
N LEU A 353 23.52 1.89 -5.50
CA LEU A 353 22.84 3.13 -5.83
C LEU A 353 21.31 2.97 -5.82
N ILE A 354 20.80 1.91 -6.47
CA ILE A 354 19.36 1.63 -6.54
C ILE A 354 18.80 1.25 -5.17
N ILE A 355 19.51 0.46 -4.37
CA ILE A 355 19.10 0.11 -3.00
C ILE A 355 19.04 1.37 -2.12
N GLY A 356 20.12 2.15 -2.06
CA GLY A 356 20.15 3.36 -1.24
C GLY A 356 19.05 4.35 -1.64
N THR A 357 18.86 4.54 -2.95
CA THR A 357 17.79 5.41 -3.48
C THR A 357 16.40 4.83 -3.21
N GLY A 358 16.24 3.52 -3.32
CA GLY A 358 15.01 2.78 -3.04
C GLY A 358 14.56 2.89 -1.59
N PHE A 359 15.49 2.79 -0.63
CA PHE A 359 15.18 2.98 0.79
C PHE A 359 14.89 4.46 1.12
N ALA A 360 15.62 5.40 0.52
CA ALA A 360 15.30 6.83 0.62
C ALA A 360 13.87 7.12 0.10
N PHE A 361 13.51 6.51 -1.02
CA PHE A 361 12.18 6.58 -1.62
C PHE A 361 11.11 5.93 -0.74
N GLY A 362 11.36 4.71 -0.23
CA GLY A 362 10.47 4.02 0.69
C GLY A 362 10.19 4.83 1.95
N PHE A 363 11.19 5.56 2.47
CA PHE A 363 10.98 6.48 3.59
C PHE A 363 10.06 7.65 3.21
N LEU A 364 10.24 8.26 2.03
CA LEU A 364 9.37 9.34 1.55
C LEU A 364 7.92 8.88 1.38
N VAL A 365 7.70 7.73 0.73
CA VAL A 365 6.37 7.14 0.57
C VAL A 365 5.78 6.81 1.94
N GLY A 366 6.52 6.11 2.80
CA GLY A 366 6.05 5.73 4.13
C GLY A 366 5.61 6.93 4.97
N ARG A 367 6.36 8.05 4.91
CA ARG A 367 5.97 9.30 5.57
C ARG A 367 4.70 9.91 4.97
N MET A 368 4.45 9.75 3.67
CA MET A 368 3.23 10.24 3.02
C MET A 368 2.01 9.38 3.38
N ILE A 369 2.16 8.05 3.40
CA ILE A 369 1.13 7.13 3.87
C ILE A 369 0.81 7.41 5.33
N LEU A 370 1.81 7.53 6.20
CA LEU A 370 1.58 7.85 7.61
C LEU A 370 0.85 9.19 7.79
N ALA A 371 1.23 10.22 7.02
CA ALA A 371 0.54 11.50 7.04
C ALA A 371 -0.93 11.37 6.61
N HIS A 372 -1.24 10.50 5.65
CA HIS A 372 -2.61 10.17 5.25
C HIS A 372 -3.38 9.47 6.38
N LEU A 373 -2.80 8.41 6.96
CA LEU A 373 -3.43 7.63 8.05
C LEU A 373 -3.72 8.47 9.30
N CYS A 374 -2.87 9.46 9.56
CA CYS A 374 -3.00 10.38 10.70
C CYS A 374 -3.83 11.65 10.40
N ASP A 375 -4.37 11.79 9.18
CA ASP A 375 -5.08 13.00 8.69
C ASP A 375 -4.30 14.29 8.94
N GLU A 376 -2.99 14.26 8.64
CA GLU A 376 -2.15 15.42 8.85
C GLU A 376 -2.46 16.55 7.85
N PRO A 377 -2.21 17.83 8.22
CA PRO A 377 -2.49 18.96 7.32
C PRO A 377 -1.71 18.87 6.01
N LYS A 378 -2.31 19.40 4.94
CA LYS A 378 -1.71 19.46 3.60
C LYS A 378 -0.46 20.35 3.62
N GLY A 379 0.55 19.99 2.81
CA GLY A 379 1.75 20.79 2.60
C GLY A 379 3.05 20.04 2.82
N LEU A 380 4.16 20.73 2.55
CA LEU A 380 5.50 20.16 2.64
C LEU A 380 5.74 19.63 4.06
N LYS A 381 6.01 18.33 4.14
CA LYS A 381 6.37 17.67 5.39
C LYS A 381 7.88 17.72 5.54
N THR A 382 8.39 18.65 6.34
CA THR A 382 9.85 18.80 6.56
C THR A 382 10.51 17.51 7.07
N GLY A 383 9.77 16.64 7.77
CA GLY A 383 10.23 15.32 8.16
C GLY A 383 10.50 14.35 7.00
N MET A 384 9.90 14.56 5.82
CA MET A 384 10.22 13.78 4.61
C MET A 384 11.64 14.08 4.12
N CYS A 385 12.13 15.31 4.29
CA CYS A 385 13.45 15.71 3.80
C CYS A 385 14.63 15.04 4.54
N MET A 386 14.37 14.27 5.60
CA MET A 386 15.43 13.56 6.34
C MET A 386 16.20 12.58 5.47
N SER A 387 15.55 11.90 4.53
CA SER A 387 16.25 10.98 3.60
C SER A 387 17.16 11.70 2.61
N LEU A 388 17.04 13.02 2.46
CA LEU A 388 17.82 13.84 1.54
C LEU A 388 19.13 14.37 2.15
N LEU A 389 19.30 14.26 3.48
CA LEU A 389 20.41 14.90 4.22
C LEU A 389 21.80 14.46 3.76
N PHE A 390 21.92 13.25 3.22
CA PHE A 390 23.21 12.71 2.76
C PHE A 390 23.60 13.20 1.35
N LEU A 391 22.63 13.59 0.52
CA LEU A 391 22.89 13.97 -0.88
C LEU A 391 23.82 15.18 -1.05
N PRO A 392 23.71 16.27 -0.25
CA PRO A 392 24.64 17.39 -0.36
C PRO A 392 26.11 16.99 -0.15
N LEU A 393 26.38 16.08 0.79
CA LEU A 393 27.73 15.55 1.02
C LEU A 393 28.23 14.78 -0.20
N ALA A 394 27.40 13.89 -0.75
CA ALA A 394 27.74 13.09 -1.90
C ALA A 394 28.01 13.94 -3.16
N ILE A 395 27.14 14.94 -3.41
CA ILE A 395 27.30 15.90 -4.50
C ILE A 395 28.55 16.76 -4.30
N ALA A 396 28.81 17.25 -3.08
CA ALA A 396 30.00 18.06 -2.80
C ALA A 396 31.31 17.27 -2.99
N ASN A 397 31.32 15.98 -2.61
CA ASN A 397 32.47 15.11 -2.85
C ASN A 397 32.73 14.92 -4.35
N ALA A 398 31.70 14.57 -5.12
CA ALA A 398 31.80 14.39 -6.57
C ALA A 398 32.17 15.69 -7.29
N LEU A 399 31.61 16.82 -6.87
CA LEU A 399 31.96 18.14 -7.43
C LEU A 399 33.42 18.49 -7.14
N THR A 400 33.91 18.24 -5.92
CA THR A 400 35.31 18.48 -5.59
C THR A 400 36.24 17.61 -6.42
N ALA A 401 35.85 16.35 -6.65
CA ALA A 401 36.60 15.45 -7.53
C ALA A 401 36.70 16.03 -8.95
N ARG A 402 35.60 16.55 -9.51
CA ARG A 402 35.61 17.19 -10.85
C ARG A 402 36.47 18.45 -10.92
N LEU A 403 36.59 19.18 -9.82
CA LEU A 403 37.44 20.36 -9.73
C LEU A 403 38.92 20.03 -9.45
N ASN A 404 39.22 18.80 -9.01
CA ASN A 404 40.55 18.33 -8.60
C ASN A 404 41.03 17.19 -9.51
N ASP A 405 40.91 17.37 -10.83
CA ASP A 405 41.36 16.44 -11.88
C ASP A 405 40.88 14.98 -11.71
N GLY A 406 39.67 14.81 -11.17
CA GLY A 406 39.05 13.50 -10.96
C GLY A 406 39.39 12.84 -9.63
N VAL A 407 40.20 13.45 -8.76
CA VAL A 407 40.59 12.89 -7.45
C VAL A 407 39.58 13.33 -6.38
N PRO A 408 38.72 12.41 -5.89
CA PRO A 408 37.74 12.76 -4.86
C PRO A 408 38.40 12.94 -3.49
N LEU A 409 37.76 13.73 -2.61
CA LEU A 409 38.22 13.91 -1.23
C LEU A 409 38.08 12.63 -0.41
N ILE A 410 36.96 11.94 -0.62
CA ILE A 410 36.64 10.65 -0.03
C ILE A 410 36.31 9.70 -1.17
N ASP A 411 36.78 8.45 -1.08
CA ASP A 411 36.46 7.40 -2.03
C ASP A 411 34.95 7.32 -2.32
N GLU A 412 34.58 7.36 -3.61
CA GLU A 412 33.17 7.44 -4.02
C GLU A 412 32.39 6.17 -3.66
N HIS A 413 33.05 5.01 -3.67
CA HIS A 413 32.45 3.75 -3.27
C HIS A 413 32.15 3.75 -1.76
N LEU A 414 33.04 4.28 -0.91
CA LEU A 414 32.75 4.49 0.50
C LEU A 414 31.57 5.46 0.72
N ILE A 415 31.51 6.58 -0.01
CA ILE A 415 30.36 7.52 0.06
C ILE A 415 29.07 6.80 -0.32
N LEU A 416 29.10 5.92 -1.33
CA LEU A 416 27.94 5.15 -1.76
C LEU A 416 27.51 4.11 -0.71
N ILE A 417 28.44 3.39 -0.09
CA ILE A 417 28.15 2.49 1.03
C ILE A 417 27.52 3.26 2.19
N LEU A 418 28.10 4.41 2.57
CA LEU A 418 27.57 5.24 3.66
C LEU A 418 26.18 5.79 3.33
N TYR A 419 25.91 6.18 2.08
CA TYR A 419 24.58 6.58 1.62
C TYR A 419 23.57 5.45 1.76
N CYS A 420 23.94 4.24 1.31
CA CYS A 420 23.09 3.06 1.43
C CYS A 420 22.81 2.70 2.90
N LEU A 421 23.85 2.69 3.75
CA LEU A 421 23.69 2.43 5.18
C LEU A 421 22.80 3.47 5.86
N PHE A 422 23.01 4.76 5.57
CA PHE A 422 22.20 5.85 6.11
C PHE A 422 20.71 5.68 5.77
N THR A 423 20.40 5.43 4.50
CA THR A 423 19.02 5.32 4.02
C THR A 423 18.32 4.05 4.53
N VAL A 424 19.02 2.92 4.57
CA VAL A 424 18.51 1.67 5.15
C VAL A 424 18.24 1.83 6.65
N LEU A 425 19.19 2.36 7.42
CA LEU A 425 19.02 2.55 8.86
C LEU A 425 17.90 3.55 9.17
N LEU A 426 17.78 4.62 8.39
CA LEU A 426 16.70 5.60 8.51
C LEU A 426 15.33 4.96 8.25
N TYR A 427 15.21 4.14 7.20
CA TYR A 427 13.97 3.44 6.90
C TYR A 427 13.63 2.41 7.99
N LEU A 428 14.61 1.62 8.44
CA LEU A 428 14.40 0.63 9.50
C LEU A 428 13.95 1.31 10.80
N HIS A 429 14.61 2.39 11.20
CA HIS A 429 14.19 3.19 12.36
C HIS A 429 12.75 3.69 12.20
N PHE A 430 12.42 4.26 11.03
CA PHE A 430 11.05 4.71 10.73
C PHE A 430 10.04 3.56 10.84
N ALA A 431 10.29 2.44 10.16
CA ALA A 431 9.41 1.29 10.16
C ALA A 431 9.20 0.75 11.58
N THR A 432 10.27 0.51 12.34
CA THR A 432 10.16 -0.04 13.70
C THR A 432 9.42 0.91 14.64
N SER A 433 9.73 2.21 14.60
CA SER A 433 9.13 3.19 15.50
C SER A 433 7.64 3.39 15.18
N VAL A 434 7.27 3.52 13.91
CA VAL A 434 5.86 3.68 13.53
C VAL A 434 5.04 2.42 13.81
N ILE A 435 5.61 1.23 13.59
CA ILE A 435 4.97 -0.03 13.97
C ILE A 435 4.70 -0.03 15.49
N HIS A 436 5.68 0.34 16.31
CA HIS A 436 5.51 0.42 17.76
C HIS A 436 4.47 1.46 18.18
N GLU A 437 4.48 2.65 17.58
CA GLU A 437 3.52 3.71 17.90
C GLU A 437 2.09 3.33 17.51
N ILE A 438 1.87 2.75 16.32
CA ILE A 438 0.53 2.31 15.87
C ILE A 438 0.04 1.12 16.69
N THR A 439 0.90 0.15 17.00
CA THR A 439 0.52 -1.02 17.83
C THR A 439 0.12 -0.59 19.24
N ASN A 440 0.87 0.34 19.84
CA ASN A 440 0.54 0.93 21.14
C ASN A 440 -0.75 1.75 21.09
N ALA A 441 -0.95 2.57 20.05
CA ALA A 441 -2.17 3.36 19.86
C ALA A 441 -3.41 2.48 19.72
N LEU A 442 -3.36 1.45 18.87
CA LEU A 442 -4.51 0.61 18.56
C LEU A 442 -4.71 -0.55 19.56
N GLY A 443 -3.73 -0.82 20.43
CA GLY A 443 -3.74 -1.96 21.36
C GLY A 443 -3.71 -3.31 20.63
N ILE A 444 -3.00 -3.37 19.50
CA ILE A 444 -2.82 -4.58 18.67
C ILE A 444 -1.37 -5.05 18.75
N TYR A 445 -1.13 -6.35 18.59
CA TYR A 445 0.24 -6.86 18.47
C TYR A 445 0.65 -6.91 16.99
N CYS A 446 1.90 -6.57 16.70
CA CYS A 446 2.45 -6.57 15.34
C CYS A 446 2.32 -7.93 14.63
N PHE A 447 2.67 -9.02 15.32
CA PHE A 447 2.71 -10.38 14.76
C PHE A 447 1.75 -11.38 15.41
N ARG A 448 0.81 -10.93 16.24
CA ARG A 448 -0.08 -11.82 17.02
C ARG A 448 -1.52 -11.31 17.03
N LEU A 449 -2.48 -12.20 16.75
CA LEU A 449 -3.88 -11.88 17.03
C LEU A 449 -4.16 -11.95 18.53
N ARG A 450 -4.98 -11.04 19.05
CA ARG A 450 -5.39 -11.06 20.46
C ARG A 450 -6.09 -12.38 20.78
N ALA A 451 -5.47 -13.21 21.61
CA ALA A 451 -6.06 -14.41 22.19
C ALA A 451 -7.17 -14.00 23.17
N GLY A 452 -8.39 -13.78 22.67
CA GLY A 452 -9.53 -13.35 23.49
C GLY A 452 -10.86 -13.16 22.76
N ASN A 453 -10.94 -13.50 21.47
CA ASN A 453 -12.13 -13.25 20.65
C ASN A 453 -13.32 -14.19 20.90
N GLY A 454 -13.29 -15.06 21.92
CA GLY A 454 -14.48 -15.81 22.35
C GLY A 454 -15.55 -14.92 22.99
N VAL A 455 -15.14 -13.92 23.79
CA VAL A 455 -16.07 -13.07 24.57
C VAL A 455 -16.47 -11.79 23.82
N ILE A 456 -15.63 -11.29 22.90
CA ILE A 456 -15.97 -10.13 22.06
C ILE A 456 -16.90 -10.54 20.90
N ARG A 457 -16.82 -11.80 20.40
CA ARG A 457 -17.77 -12.34 19.41
C ARG A 457 -19.23 -12.25 19.86
N SER A 458 -19.49 -12.52 21.15
CA SER A 458 -20.84 -12.46 21.70
C SER A 458 -21.33 -11.01 21.87
N ARG A 459 -20.48 -10.08 22.31
CA ARG A 459 -20.87 -8.66 22.47
C ARG A 459 -21.03 -7.91 21.15
N PHE A 460 -20.18 -8.14 20.16
CA PHE A 460 -20.27 -7.48 18.85
C PHE A 460 -21.39 -8.09 17.98
N GLY A 461 -21.59 -9.41 18.07
CA GLY A 461 -22.74 -10.09 17.47
C GLY A 461 -24.07 -9.58 18.06
N ARG A 462 -24.11 -9.35 19.38
CA ARG A 462 -25.28 -8.79 20.07
C ARG A 462 -25.57 -7.36 19.65
N ARG A 463 -24.57 -6.46 19.62
CA ARG A 463 -24.73 -5.07 19.13
C ARG A 463 -25.14 -4.97 17.67
N LYS A 464 -24.66 -5.87 16.81
CA LYS A 464 -25.03 -5.89 15.38
C LYS A 464 -26.46 -6.43 15.18
N ARG A 465 -26.96 -7.25 16.11
CA ARG A 465 -28.36 -7.71 16.17
C ARG A 465 -29.26 -6.60 16.70
N GLU A 466 -28.88 -5.97 17.81
CA GLU A 466 -29.58 -4.83 18.42
C GLU A 466 -29.69 -3.65 17.44
N ARG A 467 -28.62 -3.30 16.72
CA ARG A 467 -28.67 -2.22 15.71
C ARG A 467 -29.54 -2.58 14.50
N LYS A 468 -29.60 -3.86 14.10
CA LYS A 468 -30.52 -4.33 13.05
C LYS A 468 -31.97 -4.32 13.53
N GLU A 469 -32.22 -4.66 14.78
CA GLU A 469 -33.54 -4.53 15.41
C GLU A 469 -33.95 -3.06 15.51
N GLU A 470 -33.06 -2.15 15.94
CA GLU A 470 -33.32 -0.71 15.99
C GLU A 470 -33.60 -0.12 14.59
N GLU A 471 -32.81 -0.48 13.57
CA GLU A 471 -33.06 -0.05 12.19
C GLU A 471 -34.37 -0.62 11.62
N MET A 472 -34.77 -1.83 12.03
CA MET A 472 -36.03 -2.44 11.63
C MET A 472 -37.22 -1.79 12.35
N ILE A 473 -37.08 -1.46 13.64
CA ILE A 473 -38.07 -0.74 14.44
C ILE A 473 -38.24 0.69 13.91
N GLN A 474 -37.16 1.39 13.53
CA GLN A 474 -37.24 2.71 12.91
C GLN A 474 -37.91 2.66 11.53
N ARG A 475 -37.67 1.61 10.73
CA ARG A 475 -38.36 1.43 9.44
C ARG A 475 -39.84 1.10 9.61
N LEU A 476 -40.22 0.41 10.68
CA LEU A 476 -41.62 0.14 11.02
C LEU A 476 -42.30 1.40 11.57
N ALA A 477 -41.62 2.20 12.39
CA ALA A 477 -42.13 3.47 12.91
C ALA A 477 -42.35 4.51 11.81
N CYS A 478 -41.47 4.59 10.80
CA CYS A 478 -41.67 5.45 9.64
C CYS A 478 -42.81 5.00 8.70
N TYR A 479 -43.35 3.78 8.85
CA TYR A 479 -44.46 3.31 8.02
C TYR A 479 -45.84 3.70 8.59
N ASP A 480 -45.91 4.06 9.87
CA ASP A 480 -47.15 4.54 10.52
C ASP A 480 -47.38 6.06 10.37
N ASP A 481 -46.36 6.83 9.96
CA ASP A 481 -46.43 8.30 9.82
C ASP A 481 -46.80 8.81 8.40
N GLU A 482 -46.95 7.93 7.40
CA GLU A 482 -47.36 8.30 6.03
C GLU A 482 -48.75 7.76 5.64
N VAL A 483 -49.79 8.06 6.42
CA VAL A 483 -51.19 7.96 5.97
C VAL A 483 -51.72 9.38 5.71
N PRO A 484 -51.96 9.80 4.45
CA PRO A 484 -52.58 11.09 4.16
C PRO A 484 -54.03 11.11 4.64
N SER A 485 -54.41 12.21 5.28
CA SER A 485 -55.78 12.57 5.59
C SER A 485 -56.64 12.70 4.31
N SER A 486 -57.84 12.15 4.38
CA SER A 486 -58.91 12.10 3.37
C SER A 486 -59.23 13.44 2.67
N PRO A 487 -59.66 13.44 1.39
CA PRO A 487 -60.32 14.60 0.78
C PRO A 487 -61.85 14.53 0.90
N CYS A 488 -62.45 15.65 1.30
CA CYS A 488 -63.89 15.93 1.24
C CYS A 488 -64.37 16.05 -0.21
N PHE A 489 -65.56 15.50 -0.53
CA PHE A 489 -66.33 15.83 -1.73
C PHE A 489 -67.80 16.17 -1.39
N PRO A 490 -68.46 17.08 -2.13
CA PRO A 490 -69.78 17.64 -1.82
C PRO A 490 -70.94 16.79 -2.38
N PRO A 491 -72.22 17.06 -2.02
CA PRO A 491 -73.30 16.09 -2.20
C PRO A 491 -73.92 16.19 -3.61
N ARG A 492 -74.21 15.03 -4.24
CA ARG A 492 -75.13 14.94 -5.37
C ARG A 492 -76.16 13.83 -5.20
N LYS A 493 -77.36 14.18 -5.64
CA LYS A 493 -78.66 13.52 -5.46
C LYS A 493 -78.86 12.30 -6.39
N ARG A 494 -79.72 11.40 -5.90
CA ARG A 494 -80.62 10.41 -6.55
C ARG A 494 -80.53 10.24 -8.08
N GLY A 495 -80.52 8.98 -8.51
CA GLY A 495 -80.92 8.59 -9.86
C GLY A 495 -80.64 7.12 -10.18
N GLU A 496 -81.68 6.30 -10.03
CA GLU A 496 -82.05 5.18 -10.91
C GLU A 496 -81.21 3.88 -10.98
N CYS A 497 -81.98 2.79 -10.83
CA CYS A 497 -81.69 1.39 -11.10
C CYS A 497 -81.71 1.14 -12.62
N PRO A 498 -81.15 0.03 -13.14
CA PRO A 498 -82.03 -1.13 -13.31
C PRO A 498 -81.38 -2.53 -13.16
N ILE A 499 -82.14 -3.42 -12.50
CA ILE A 499 -82.57 -4.76 -12.98
C ILE A 499 -81.46 -5.77 -13.37
N LYS A 500 -81.29 -6.86 -12.59
CA LYS A 500 -81.98 -8.17 -12.77
C LYS A 500 -81.45 -9.24 -11.79
N THR A 501 -82.37 -9.83 -11.01
CA THR A 501 -82.52 -11.27 -10.63
C THR A 501 -81.27 -12.08 -10.23
N ARG A 502 -81.25 -12.90 -9.16
CA ARG A 502 -82.27 -13.88 -8.71
C ARG A 502 -81.80 -14.51 -7.37
N ILE A 503 -82.74 -14.71 -6.43
CA ILE A 503 -82.88 -15.81 -5.44
C ILE A 503 -81.71 -16.05 -4.44
N GLY A 504 -81.90 -16.09 -3.12
CA GLY A 504 -83.11 -16.03 -2.31
C GLY A 504 -82.82 -16.25 -0.82
N ARG A 505 -83.86 -16.02 0.00
CA ARG A 505 -84.25 -16.59 1.32
C ARG A 505 -83.13 -16.91 2.33
N ASN A 506 -83.21 -16.66 3.63
CA ASN A 506 -84.17 -16.26 4.66
C ASN A 506 -83.23 -15.99 5.87
N GLY A 507 -83.47 -15.19 6.90
CA GLY A 507 -84.62 -14.54 7.49
C GLY A 507 -84.31 -14.35 8.99
N LYS A 508 -84.91 -13.34 9.63
CA LYS A 508 -85.14 -13.15 11.09
C LYS A 508 -83.88 -13.15 12.00
N GLY A 509 -83.70 -12.29 12.99
CA GLY A 509 -84.50 -11.25 13.60
C GLY A 509 -83.71 -10.69 14.80
N THR A 510 -83.80 -9.37 14.98
CA THR A 510 -84.12 -8.67 16.25
C THR A 510 -83.14 -8.70 17.43
N ALA A 511 -82.77 -7.46 17.79
CA ALA A 511 -82.49 -6.91 19.13
C ALA A 511 -81.19 -7.35 19.83
N ALA A 512 -80.56 -6.56 20.69
CA ALA A 512 -80.41 -5.12 20.92
C ALA A 512 -79.40 -5.03 22.07
N ALA A 513 -78.53 -4.01 22.04
CA ALA A 513 -77.79 -3.44 23.17
C ALA A 513 -76.70 -4.30 23.87
N GLU A 514 -75.43 -3.91 23.73
CA GLU A 514 -74.64 -3.22 24.79
C GLU A 514 -73.11 -3.34 24.57
N THR A 515 -72.48 -2.18 24.40
CA THR A 515 -71.20 -1.75 25.01
C THR A 515 -70.12 -2.79 25.36
N ARG A 516 -69.07 -2.91 24.52
CA ARG A 516 -67.64 -2.67 24.87
C ARG A 516 -66.65 -3.16 23.81
N SER A 517 -65.53 -2.45 23.74
CA SER A 517 -64.19 -2.92 23.36
C SER A 517 -63.88 -3.16 21.88
N ARG A 518 -63.11 -2.21 21.32
CA ARG A 518 -62.27 -2.41 20.13
C ARG A 518 -61.22 -3.50 20.44
N SER A 519 -61.51 -4.75 20.08
CA SER A 519 -60.51 -5.82 20.11
C SER A 519 -60.80 -6.95 19.12
N THR A 520 -60.88 -6.67 17.82
CA THR A 520 -60.76 -7.72 16.78
C THR A 520 -60.35 -7.12 15.43
N CYS A 521 -59.08 -6.71 15.31
CA CYS A 521 -58.38 -6.80 14.04
C CYS A 521 -56.85 -6.96 14.23
N PHE A 522 -56.46 -7.71 15.27
CA PHE A 522 -55.06 -8.04 15.55
C PHE A 522 -54.82 -9.57 15.61
N GLY A 523 -55.87 -10.38 15.45
CA GLY A 523 -55.83 -11.84 15.67
C GLY A 523 -55.63 -12.72 14.43
N ARG A 524 -55.36 -12.17 13.23
CA ARG A 524 -55.15 -12.99 12.00
C ARG A 524 -53.82 -12.78 11.29
N LYS A 525 -52.90 -11.98 11.83
CA LYS A 525 -51.54 -11.81 11.28
C LYS A 525 -50.41 -12.35 12.17
N LEU A 526 -50.71 -12.81 13.39
CA LEU A 526 -49.72 -13.51 14.24
C LEU A 526 -49.53 -14.99 13.87
N GLY A 527 -50.48 -15.62 13.16
CA GLY A 527 -50.41 -17.05 12.83
C GLY A 527 -49.42 -17.44 11.72
N TYR A 528 -48.88 -16.47 10.98
CA TYR A 528 -47.89 -16.73 9.91
C TYR A 528 -46.45 -16.43 10.34
N LEU A 529 -46.22 -15.60 11.36
CA LEU A 529 -44.87 -15.26 11.82
C LEU A 529 -44.28 -16.28 12.82
N GLU A 530 -45.14 -17.05 13.50
CA GLU A 530 -44.71 -18.06 14.48
C GLU A 530 -44.27 -19.40 13.84
N ALA A 531 -44.66 -19.65 12.59
CA ALA A 531 -44.26 -20.84 11.83
C ALA A 531 -42.83 -20.74 11.26
N GLU A 532 -42.33 -19.54 11.00
CA GLU A 532 -41.02 -19.33 10.36
C GLU A 532 -39.87 -19.23 11.38
N LEU A 533 -40.17 -18.83 12.62
CA LEU A 533 -39.21 -18.85 13.73
C LEU A 533 -38.95 -20.25 14.31
N ARG A 534 -39.79 -21.24 14.00
CA ARG A 534 -39.64 -22.63 14.50
C ARG A 534 -38.84 -23.55 13.56
N ASN A 535 -38.67 -23.17 12.28
CA ASN A 535 -37.95 -23.97 11.28
C ASN A 535 -36.48 -23.57 11.05
N GLY A 536 -36.01 -22.43 11.58
CA GLY A 536 -34.61 -22.02 11.47
C GLY A 536 -33.65 -22.60 12.52
N GLY A 537 -34.15 -23.39 13.47
CA GLY A 537 -33.40 -23.88 14.65
C GLY A 537 -33.09 -25.38 14.68
N ARG A 538 -33.41 -26.14 13.64
CA ARG A 538 -33.13 -27.59 13.55
C ARG A 538 -32.42 -27.91 12.24
N ASN A 539 -31.09 -27.77 12.22
CA ASN A 539 -30.19 -28.46 11.29
C ASN A 539 -28.74 -28.49 11.81
N LEU A 540 -28.57 -28.55 13.13
CA LEU A 540 -27.30 -28.84 13.81
C LEU A 540 -27.63 -29.58 15.11
N LEU A 541 -28.09 -30.83 14.99
CA LEU A 541 -28.11 -31.88 16.03
C LEU A 541 -28.90 -33.07 15.48
N GLY A 542 -28.20 -34.15 15.12
CA GLY A 542 -28.83 -35.43 14.80
C GLY A 542 -28.18 -36.15 13.63
N ASP A 543 -27.03 -36.78 13.85
CA ASP A 543 -26.68 -38.00 13.12
C ASP A 543 -25.76 -38.86 13.99
N ARG A 544 -26.38 -39.73 14.79
CA ARG A 544 -25.91 -41.09 15.14
C ARG A 544 -26.93 -41.82 16.03
N ALA A 545 -27.70 -42.71 15.43
CA ALA A 545 -28.17 -44.00 15.98
C ALA A 545 -28.94 -44.74 14.86
N GLY A 546 -28.66 -45.99 14.49
CA GLY A 546 -27.69 -46.94 15.02
C GLY A 546 -27.59 -48.25 14.23
N ARG A 547 -26.56 -49.01 14.59
CA ARG A 547 -26.41 -50.49 14.69
C ARG A 547 -25.38 -50.62 15.81
N GLY A 548 -25.71 -51.19 16.97
CA GLY A 548 -26.01 -52.61 17.14
C GLY A 548 -24.74 -53.26 17.68
N ASP A 549 -24.84 -53.80 18.88
CA ASP A 549 -23.93 -54.77 19.53
C ASP A 549 -22.92 -54.25 20.58
N ALA A 550 -23.41 -54.34 21.83
CA ALA A 550 -22.88 -55.21 22.88
C ALA A 550 -21.54 -54.90 23.59
N VAL A 551 -21.70 -54.57 24.88
CA VAL A 551 -21.07 -55.22 26.06
C VAL A 551 -19.78 -54.61 26.65
N THR A 552 -19.95 -54.19 27.92
CA THR A 552 -19.03 -54.09 29.08
C THR A 552 -18.00 -52.97 29.22
N THR A 553 -18.20 -52.17 30.28
CA THR A 553 -17.20 -51.43 31.11
C THR A 553 -16.66 -52.36 32.23
N PRO A 554 -15.75 -51.89 33.14
CA PRO A 554 -14.37 -51.38 33.01
C PRO A 554 -13.42 -52.16 33.99
N PRO A 555 -12.16 -51.77 34.36
CA PRO A 555 -11.82 -50.56 35.14
C PRO A 555 -10.45 -49.87 34.81
N LYS A 556 -10.23 -48.71 35.45
CA LYS A 556 -9.00 -47.88 35.58
C LYS A 556 -7.89 -48.59 36.44
N PRO A 557 -6.79 -47.93 36.90
CA PRO A 557 -5.81 -46.96 36.36
C PRO A 557 -4.33 -47.39 36.59
N GLY A 558 -3.37 -46.57 36.13
CA GLY A 558 -1.93 -46.60 36.50
C GLY A 558 -1.05 -47.08 35.33
N GLU A 559 0.24 -46.76 35.21
CA GLU A 559 1.19 -45.87 35.87
C GLU A 559 2.49 -46.02 35.02
N TYR A 560 3.41 -45.04 35.07
CA TYR A 560 4.86 -45.16 34.76
C TYR A 560 5.43 -45.27 33.31
N ILE A 561 6.49 -44.43 33.12
CA ILE A 561 7.74 -44.60 32.33
C ILE A 561 7.57 -44.53 30.79
N GLY A 562 8.25 -43.67 30.02
CA GLY A 562 9.67 -43.28 30.04
C GLY A 562 10.42 -44.04 28.92
N ALA A 563 11.33 -43.34 28.25
CA ALA A 563 12.28 -43.79 27.21
C ALA A 563 11.87 -43.62 25.72
N ASP A 564 12.43 -42.56 25.11
CA ASP A 564 13.57 -42.64 24.18
C ASP A 564 13.56 -43.53 22.92
N ILE A 565 13.91 -42.83 21.82
CA ILE A 565 14.73 -43.21 20.66
C ILE A 565 14.05 -43.97 19.51
N GLY A 566 14.14 -43.32 18.34
CA GLY A 566 13.86 -43.81 16.99
C GLY A 566 13.99 -42.67 16.00
#